data_AF-Q0ALC9-F1
#
_entry.id   AF-Q0ALC9-F1
#
_cell.length_a   1.000
_cell.length_b   1.000
_cell.length_c   1.000
_cell.angle_alpha   90.00
_cell.angle_beta   90.00
_cell.angle_gamma   90.00
#
_symmetry.space_group_name_H-M   'P 1'
#
loop_
_entity.id
_entity.type
_entity.pdbx_description
1 polymer ?
#
loop_
_entity_poly.entity_id
_entity_poly.type
_entity_poly.pdbx_seq_one_letter_code
_entity_poly.pdbx_strand_id
1 'polypeptide(L)'
;MTRIRETVRSDLRNIIKGGATSRILDLHSIAKRYGEFDAHADNPFFQHSRLNRCFVVKHTVRAHERPYVMSSQPVVTKVLVPLAHDDLALGGHAVFVEELGFATKMRTLFERTDEPHLLDLDLIRLRELAALPSFDPFLIAERFRDHVRPIDDCYFNITDAEVDRMESSVAKQIVSVIALAFGEESGGRDDERAMRFTRQLLSGDLDGRMQALRRSLDMTEIEFKSGIFGWKGVLYYRWCMSEALGALKSFITQLKAASIVGASAQEHHELQHMRRTIIDETRHRWKSLTSVMDEYERVFGRFCRGEDVNGFRNFLLKAPTLFYDVGSDLSVVSHIPGYWSYWARQNTKGFLHAREAMMLFSDFTASVTRIAPGSGARPEDGRRRMHSPIPHPVVQAVSAA
;
A
#
# COMPACT_ATOMS: atom_id res chain seq x y z
N MET A 1 -9.25 11.17 34.38
CA MET A 1 -9.15 9.70 34.19
C MET A 1 -9.97 9.26 32.98
N THR A 2 -9.44 9.50 31.79
CA THR A 2 -10.10 9.19 30.52
C THR A 2 -10.02 7.68 30.29
N ARG A 3 -11.12 6.95 30.48
CA ARG A 3 -11.17 5.50 30.25
C ARG A 3 -10.78 5.22 28.78
N ILE A 4 -9.71 4.46 28.56
CA ILE A 4 -9.43 3.81 27.28
C ILE A 4 -10.62 2.88 27.00
N ARG A 5 -11.58 3.35 26.21
CA ARG A 5 -12.92 2.73 26.10
C ARG A 5 -13.09 1.80 24.90
N GLU A 6 -12.01 1.42 24.23
CA GLU A 6 -12.05 0.44 23.14
C GLU A 6 -11.03 -0.67 23.37
N THR A 7 -11.31 -1.53 24.35
CA THR A 7 -10.82 -2.91 24.31
C THR A 7 -11.58 -3.62 23.21
N VAL A 8 -10.93 -3.88 22.08
CA VAL A 8 -11.50 -4.71 21.04
C VAL A 8 -11.41 -6.15 21.51
N ARG A 9 -12.57 -6.73 21.86
CA ARG A 9 -12.71 -8.15 22.23
C ARG A 9 -12.65 -9.11 21.02
N SER A 10 -12.21 -8.62 19.85
CA SER A 10 -12.07 -9.47 18.67
C SER A 10 -10.77 -10.25 18.75
N ASP A 11 -10.87 -11.56 18.58
CA ASP A 11 -9.74 -12.47 18.49
C ASP A 11 -8.76 -12.03 17.39
N LEU A 12 -7.57 -11.56 17.79
CA LEU A 12 -6.57 -11.04 16.87
C LEU A 12 -5.93 -12.16 16.03
N ARG A 13 -6.14 -13.44 16.38
CA ARG A 13 -5.70 -14.57 15.55
C ARG A 13 -6.33 -14.54 14.17
N ASN A 14 -7.50 -13.92 14.01
CA ASN A 14 -8.16 -13.78 12.71
C ASN A 14 -7.39 -12.88 11.73
N ILE A 15 -6.55 -11.97 12.25
CA ILE A 15 -5.67 -11.13 11.44
C ILE A 15 -4.55 -11.98 10.84
N ILE A 16 -3.92 -12.82 11.66
CA ILE A 16 -2.88 -13.76 11.22
C ILE A 16 -3.45 -14.78 10.24
N LYS A 17 -4.63 -15.36 10.55
CA LYS A 17 -5.31 -16.33 9.68
C LYS A 17 -5.75 -15.75 8.34
N GLY A 18 -6.03 -14.44 8.29
CA GLY A 18 -6.37 -13.71 7.07
C GLY A 18 -5.22 -13.59 6.07
N GLY A 19 -3.98 -13.87 6.50
CA GLY A 19 -2.77 -13.74 5.69
C GLY A 19 -2.28 -12.29 5.59
N ALA A 20 -0.97 -12.13 5.32
CA ALA A 20 -0.37 -10.83 5.07
C ALA A 20 -0.90 -10.27 3.75
N THR A 21 -1.83 -9.32 3.83
CA THR A 21 -2.24 -8.50 2.69
C THR A 21 -1.45 -7.21 2.69
N SER A 22 -1.38 -6.50 1.57
CA SER A 22 -0.79 -5.16 1.52
C SER A 22 -1.50 -4.14 2.43
N ARG A 23 -2.61 -4.50 3.10
CA ARG A 23 -3.27 -3.63 4.09
C ARG A 23 -2.84 -3.89 5.53
N ILE A 24 -2.08 -4.93 5.82
CA ILE A 24 -1.73 -5.34 7.19
C ILE A 24 -0.21 -5.40 7.32
N LEU A 25 0.34 -4.58 8.21
CA LEU A 25 1.70 -4.70 8.72
C LEU A 25 1.67 -5.50 10.02
N ASP A 26 2.13 -6.74 9.97
CA ASP A 26 2.13 -7.70 11.08
C ASP A 26 3.49 -7.69 11.81
N LEU A 27 3.70 -6.70 12.68
CA LEU A 27 4.92 -6.61 13.48
C LEU A 27 4.99 -7.70 14.54
N HIS A 28 3.84 -8.22 14.97
CA HIS A 28 3.78 -9.34 15.91
C HIS A 28 4.48 -10.59 15.37
N SER A 29 4.13 -11.03 14.15
CA SER A 29 4.74 -12.20 13.52
C SER A 29 6.22 -11.97 13.18
N ILE A 30 6.58 -10.74 12.78
CA ILE A 30 7.97 -10.36 12.52
C ILE A 30 8.79 -10.43 13.80
N ALA A 31 8.32 -9.85 14.91
CA ALA A 31 9.03 -9.92 16.19
C ALA A 31 9.15 -11.36 16.72
N LYS A 32 8.17 -12.23 16.45
CA LYS A 32 8.29 -13.66 16.81
C LYS A 32 9.35 -14.38 15.98
N ARG A 33 9.54 -14.01 14.72
CA ARG A 33 10.49 -14.66 13.82
C ARG A 33 11.91 -14.10 13.96
N TYR A 34 12.03 -12.80 14.14
CA TYR A 34 13.31 -12.08 14.06
C TYR A 34 13.68 -11.29 15.33
N GLY A 35 12.85 -11.30 16.38
CA GLY A 35 13.06 -10.44 17.55
C GLY A 35 14.28 -10.77 18.40
N GLU A 36 14.92 -11.92 18.17
CA GLU A 36 16.17 -12.33 18.83
C GLU A 36 17.43 -11.96 18.02
N PHE A 37 17.28 -11.45 16.79
CA PHE A 37 18.41 -11.07 15.94
C PHE A 37 18.84 -9.62 16.25
N ASP A 38 20.16 -9.40 16.33
CA ASP A 38 20.75 -8.08 16.62
C ASP A 38 20.26 -7.00 15.66
N ALA A 39 20.10 -7.34 14.37
CA ALA A 39 19.59 -6.44 13.34
C ALA A 39 18.20 -5.84 13.67
N HIS A 40 17.31 -6.62 14.30
CA HIS A 40 16.00 -6.15 14.75
C HIS A 40 16.12 -5.18 15.96
N ALA A 41 17.16 -5.33 16.78
CA ALA A 41 17.43 -4.45 17.91
C ALA A 41 18.13 -3.14 17.48
N ASP A 42 19.06 -3.23 16.52
CA ASP A 42 19.85 -2.10 16.03
C ASP A 42 19.00 -1.13 15.19
N ASN A 43 18.13 -1.65 14.32
CA ASN A 43 17.28 -0.85 13.44
C ASN A 43 15.78 -1.20 13.57
N PRO A 44 15.15 -0.93 14.74
CA PRO A 44 13.79 -1.37 15.00
C PRO A 44 12.73 -0.55 14.26
N PHE A 45 11.56 -1.18 14.00
CA PHE A 45 10.42 -0.49 13.38
C PHE A 45 9.86 0.63 14.26
N PHE A 46 9.91 0.49 15.56
CA PHE A 46 9.55 1.50 16.54
C PHE A 46 10.56 1.46 17.68
N GLN A 47 10.83 2.61 18.30
CA GLN A 47 11.71 2.66 19.47
C GLN A 47 11.04 1.96 20.67
N HIS A 48 9.71 2.02 20.74
CA HIS A 48 8.96 1.30 21.75
C HIS A 48 8.80 -0.20 21.39
N SER A 49 9.41 -1.08 22.19
CA SER A 49 9.39 -2.54 21.98
C SER A 49 7.98 -3.14 21.83
N ARG A 50 7.03 -2.70 22.64
CA ARG A 50 5.61 -3.13 22.53
C ARG A 50 4.95 -2.71 21.21
N LEU A 51 5.33 -1.58 20.59
CA LEU A 51 4.82 -1.20 19.28
C LEU A 51 5.35 -2.13 18.18
N ASN A 52 6.56 -2.67 18.33
CA ASN A 52 7.08 -3.72 17.43
C ASN A 52 6.37 -5.07 17.57
N ARG A 53 5.30 -5.15 18.36
CA ARG A 53 4.46 -6.35 18.51
C ARG A 53 2.99 -6.06 18.20
N CYS A 54 2.70 -4.95 17.55
CA CYS A 54 1.35 -4.55 17.16
C CYS A 54 1.02 -4.99 15.73
N PHE A 55 -0.24 -4.78 15.33
CA PHE A 55 -0.66 -4.84 13.94
C PHE A 55 -1.03 -3.42 13.49
N VAL A 56 -0.57 -3.01 12.32
CA VAL A 56 -1.02 -1.75 11.69
C VAL A 56 -1.86 -2.11 10.47
N VAL A 57 -3.06 -1.56 10.39
CA VAL A 57 -4.08 -1.98 9.40
C VAL A 57 -4.63 -0.78 8.64
N LYS A 58 -4.67 -0.87 7.30
CA LYS A 58 -5.49 0.00 6.45
C LYS A 58 -6.94 -0.46 6.56
N HIS A 59 -7.68 0.23 7.41
CA HIS A 59 -9.01 -0.12 7.87
C HIS A 59 -10.09 0.70 7.15
N THR A 60 -11.07 0.03 6.57
CA THR A 60 -12.26 0.70 6.02
C THR A 60 -13.17 1.13 7.17
N VAL A 61 -13.36 2.43 7.34
CA VAL A 61 -14.13 3.02 8.44
C VAL A 61 -15.58 2.55 8.37
N ARG A 62 -16.06 1.92 9.42
CA ARG A 62 -17.46 1.51 9.54
C ARG A 62 -18.33 2.67 9.99
N ALA A 63 -19.63 2.59 9.71
CA ALA A 63 -20.58 3.65 10.05
C ALA A 63 -20.53 4.08 11.53
N HIS A 64 -20.38 3.12 12.46
CA HIS A 64 -20.29 3.39 13.89
C HIS A 64 -18.92 3.92 14.34
N GLU A 65 -17.87 3.73 13.55
CA GLU A 65 -16.52 4.25 13.84
C GLU A 65 -16.36 5.69 13.32
N ARG A 66 -17.17 6.10 12.34
CA ARG A 66 -17.11 7.41 11.68
C ARG A 66 -17.08 8.62 12.63
N PRO A 67 -17.87 8.66 13.74
CA PRO A 67 -17.83 9.81 14.65
C PRO A 67 -16.48 10.02 15.36
N TYR A 68 -15.62 9.00 15.43
CA TYR A 68 -14.33 9.08 16.13
C TYR A 68 -13.18 9.50 15.23
N VAL A 69 -13.36 9.39 13.92
CA VAL A 69 -12.31 9.57 12.91
C VAL A 69 -12.44 10.94 12.27
N MET A 70 -11.36 11.73 12.27
CA MET A 70 -11.34 13.09 11.72
C MET A 70 -11.09 13.12 10.20
N SER A 71 -10.83 11.96 9.59
CA SER A 71 -10.61 11.83 8.16
C SER A 71 -11.92 11.67 7.40
N SER A 72 -12.05 12.40 6.28
CA SER A 72 -13.13 12.16 5.32
C SER A 72 -12.90 10.91 4.48
N GLN A 73 -11.69 10.35 4.46
CA GLN A 73 -11.35 9.16 3.69
C GLN A 73 -12.13 7.93 4.18
N PRO A 74 -12.46 6.99 3.29
CA PRO A 74 -13.15 5.76 3.67
C PRO A 74 -12.19 4.75 4.32
N VAL A 75 -10.89 4.86 4.05
CA VAL A 75 -9.84 4.02 4.62
C VAL A 75 -8.94 4.87 5.49
N VAL A 76 -8.65 4.37 6.70
CA VAL A 76 -7.79 5.00 7.70
C VAL A 76 -6.81 3.99 8.27
N THR A 77 -5.90 4.44 9.14
CA THR A 77 -4.86 3.60 9.70
C THR A 77 -5.19 3.24 11.14
N LYS A 78 -5.39 1.96 11.41
CA LYS A 78 -5.75 1.42 12.72
C LYS A 78 -4.56 0.68 13.31
N VAL A 79 -4.14 1.05 14.51
CA VAL A 79 -3.13 0.35 15.30
C VAL A 79 -3.86 -0.57 16.27
N LEU A 80 -3.54 -1.87 16.20
CA LEU A 80 -4.08 -2.90 17.07
C LEU A 80 -2.98 -3.40 17.99
N VAL A 81 -3.12 -3.14 19.28
CA VAL A 81 -2.12 -3.43 20.30
C VAL A 81 -2.61 -4.63 21.11
N PRO A 82 -1.98 -5.81 21.01
CA PRO A 82 -2.36 -6.95 21.81
C PRO A 82 -2.34 -6.64 23.32
N LEU A 83 -3.31 -7.20 24.06
CA LEU A 83 -3.30 -7.14 25.52
C LEU A 83 -2.15 -7.98 26.09
N ALA A 84 -1.96 -9.18 25.51
CA ALA A 84 -0.85 -10.07 25.79
C ALA A 84 -0.18 -10.47 24.47
N HIS A 85 1.15 -10.55 24.46
CA HIS A 85 1.89 -10.85 23.23
C HIS A 85 1.97 -12.36 22.95
N ASP A 86 1.77 -13.20 23.96
CA ASP A 86 1.74 -14.65 23.88
C ASP A 86 0.32 -15.20 23.65
N ASP A 87 -0.73 -14.45 24.02
CA ASP A 87 -2.13 -14.83 23.79
C ASP A 87 -2.94 -13.74 23.07
N LEU A 88 -3.01 -13.87 21.74
CA LEU A 88 -3.82 -13.02 20.87
C LEU A 88 -5.33 -13.23 21.01
N ALA A 89 -5.78 -14.30 21.66
CA ALA A 89 -7.20 -14.57 21.88
C ALA A 89 -7.83 -13.59 22.89
N LEU A 90 -7.00 -13.00 23.77
CA LEU A 90 -7.44 -11.96 24.72
C LEU A 90 -7.87 -10.66 24.03
N GLY A 91 -7.54 -10.49 22.75
CA GLY A 91 -7.84 -9.28 21.98
C GLY A 91 -6.80 -8.19 22.21
N GLY A 92 -7.20 -6.94 22.00
CA GLY A 92 -6.28 -5.81 22.03
C GLY A 92 -6.96 -4.46 22.19
N HIS A 93 -6.15 -3.43 22.37
CA HIS A 93 -6.59 -2.05 22.20
C HIS A 93 -6.56 -1.69 20.72
N ALA A 94 -7.54 -0.91 20.28
CA ALA A 94 -7.49 -0.28 18.97
C ALA A 94 -7.42 1.23 19.10
N VAL A 95 -6.60 1.83 18.24
CA VAL A 95 -6.43 3.27 18.14
C VAL A 95 -6.34 3.62 16.66
N PHE A 96 -7.08 4.62 16.21
CA PHE A 96 -6.92 5.13 14.83
C PHE A 96 -5.86 6.23 14.82
N VAL A 97 -5.00 6.27 13.81
CA VAL A 97 -4.02 7.36 13.68
C VAL A 97 -4.74 8.69 13.42
N GLU A 98 -5.87 8.62 12.74
CA GLU A 98 -6.71 9.74 12.29
C GLU A 98 -7.82 10.12 13.29
N GLU A 99 -7.85 9.56 14.51
CA GLU A 99 -8.86 9.94 15.51
C GLU A 99 -8.48 11.15 16.37
N LEU A 100 -9.51 11.78 16.94
CA LEU A 100 -9.30 12.81 17.96
C LEU A 100 -8.64 12.21 19.20
N GLY A 101 -7.52 12.80 19.62
CA GLY A 101 -6.79 12.36 20.80
C GLY A 101 -5.90 11.13 20.59
N PHE A 102 -5.61 10.75 19.33
CA PHE A 102 -4.64 9.70 18.98
C PHE A 102 -3.38 9.73 19.85
N ALA A 103 -2.69 10.88 19.88
CA ALA A 103 -1.44 11.03 20.64
C ALA A 103 -1.63 10.79 22.15
N THR A 104 -2.74 11.29 22.72
CA THR A 104 -3.05 11.08 24.14
C THR A 104 -3.30 9.61 24.43
N LYS A 105 -4.12 8.92 23.63
CA LYS A 105 -4.39 7.49 23.79
C LYS A 105 -3.12 6.66 23.68
N MET A 106 -2.28 6.94 22.69
CA MET A 106 -1.01 6.23 22.51
C MET A 106 -0.07 6.46 23.69
N ARG A 107 0.04 7.69 24.20
CA ARG A 107 0.83 7.99 25.41
C ARG A 107 0.32 7.25 26.64
N THR A 108 -0.99 7.07 26.80
CA THR A 108 -1.55 6.25 27.89
C THR A 108 -1.29 4.75 27.70
N LEU A 109 -1.27 4.25 26.46
CA LEU A 109 -1.04 2.82 26.19
C LEU A 109 0.44 2.42 26.26
N PHE A 110 1.33 3.36 25.97
CA PHE A 110 2.77 3.16 25.83
C PHE A 110 3.55 4.10 26.76
N GLU A 111 3.04 4.28 27.99
CA GLU A 111 3.64 5.19 28.97
C GLU A 111 5.15 4.98 29.07
N ARG A 112 5.89 6.07 28.91
CA ARG A 112 7.36 6.09 28.89
C ARG A 112 7.83 7.29 29.70
N THR A 113 7.97 7.08 31.01
CA THR A 113 8.22 8.16 31.99
C THR A 113 9.61 8.78 31.81
N ASP A 114 10.62 7.95 31.55
CA ASP A 114 12.02 8.40 31.55
C ASP A 114 12.41 9.13 30.26
N GLU A 115 11.74 8.80 29.15
CA GLU A 115 12.07 9.33 27.83
C GLU A 115 10.82 9.45 26.94
N PRO A 116 9.90 10.38 27.22
CA PRO A 116 8.66 10.52 26.46
C PRO A 116 8.89 10.90 24.98
N HIS A 117 10.03 11.52 24.67
CA HIS A 117 10.36 12.01 23.33
C HIS A 117 10.57 10.90 22.28
N LEU A 118 11.07 9.69 22.63
CA LEU A 118 11.17 8.63 21.62
C LEU A 118 9.80 8.04 21.26
N LEU A 119 8.81 8.11 22.17
CA LEU A 119 7.43 7.77 21.79
C LEU A 119 6.90 8.80 20.78
N ASP A 120 7.21 10.09 20.94
CA ASP A 120 6.80 11.10 19.95
C ASP A 120 7.38 10.83 18.55
N LEU A 121 8.62 10.31 18.46
CA LEU A 121 9.20 9.85 17.19
C LEU A 121 8.42 8.66 16.59
N ASP A 122 7.96 7.72 17.42
CA ASP A 122 7.13 6.61 16.96
C ASP A 122 5.73 7.07 16.51
N LEU A 123 5.16 8.09 17.17
CA LEU A 123 3.91 8.72 16.72
C LEU A 123 4.07 9.43 15.37
N ILE A 124 5.25 10.02 15.10
CA ILE A 124 5.58 10.57 13.78
C ILE A 124 5.61 9.42 12.75
N ARG A 125 6.35 8.34 13.03
CA ARG A 125 6.43 7.17 12.13
C ARG A 125 5.06 6.54 11.84
N LEU A 126 4.16 6.47 12.83
CA LEU A 126 2.77 6.02 12.63
C LEU A 126 1.98 6.93 11.69
N ARG A 127 2.21 8.24 11.72
CA ARG A 127 1.60 9.19 10.76
C ARG A 127 2.18 9.05 9.36
N GLU A 128 3.48 8.77 9.24
CA GLU A 128 4.10 8.48 7.95
C GLU A 128 3.53 7.21 7.33
N LEU A 129 3.38 6.14 8.13
CA LEU A 129 2.66 4.94 7.73
C LEU A 129 1.22 5.23 7.33
N ALA A 130 0.54 6.13 8.05
CA ALA A 130 -0.82 6.49 7.73
C ALA A 130 -0.94 7.18 6.36
N ALA A 131 0.07 7.95 5.97
CA ALA A 131 0.13 8.60 4.67
C ALA A 131 0.42 7.63 3.51
N LEU A 132 0.93 6.42 3.75
CA LEU A 132 1.13 5.43 2.69
C LEU A 132 -0.23 4.88 2.18
N PRO A 133 -0.34 4.52 0.89
CA PRO A 133 -1.58 3.97 0.34
C PRO A 133 -1.81 2.51 0.78
N SER A 134 -0.73 1.80 1.12
CA SER A 134 -0.73 0.43 1.62
C SER A 134 0.56 0.17 2.40
N PHE A 135 0.66 -0.99 3.04
CA PHE A 135 1.84 -1.53 3.70
C PHE A 135 2.50 -2.61 2.83
N ASP A 136 2.46 -2.43 1.51
CA ASP A 136 3.21 -3.28 0.61
C ASP A 136 4.71 -3.26 0.97
N PRO A 137 5.39 -4.40 1.02
CA PRO A 137 6.81 -4.46 1.38
C PRO A 137 7.72 -3.52 0.59
N PHE A 138 7.48 -3.36 -0.71
CA PHE A 138 8.27 -2.46 -1.54
C PHE A 138 8.07 -0.99 -1.14
N LEU A 139 6.84 -0.60 -0.79
CA LEU A 139 6.56 0.75 -0.26
C LEU A 139 7.26 1.01 1.07
N ILE A 140 7.20 0.02 1.97
CA ILE A 140 7.84 0.12 3.28
C ILE A 140 9.36 0.21 3.11
N ALA A 141 9.93 -0.64 2.25
CA ALA A 141 11.34 -0.66 1.93
C ALA A 141 11.81 0.69 1.40
N GLU A 142 11.14 1.24 0.40
CA GLU A 142 11.56 2.54 -0.08
C GLU A 142 11.38 3.63 0.98
N ARG A 143 10.25 3.64 1.68
CA ARG A 143 9.96 4.73 2.61
C ARG A 143 10.98 4.80 3.74
N PHE A 144 11.49 3.65 4.18
CA PHE A 144 12.24 3.55 5.42
C PHE A 144 13.68 3.07 5.30
N ARG A 145 14.15 2.54 4.15
CA ARG A 145 15.55 2.09 4.02
C ARG A 145 16.56 3.24 4.11
N ASP A 146 16.34 4.31 3.34
CA ASP A 146 17.21 5.51 3.34
C ASP A 146 16.69 6.65 4.21
N HIS A 147 15.79 6.31 5.14
CA HIS A 147 15.17 7.30 6.02
C HIS A 147 16.13 7.72 7.14
N VAL A 148 15.99 8.96 7.65
CA VAL A 148 16.80 9.49 8.76
C VAL A 148 16.82 8.58 9.99
N ARG A 149 15.76 7.81 10.13
CA ARG A 149 15.64 6.72 11.09
C ARG A 149 15.32 5.48 10.25
N PRO A 150 16.31 4.67 9.87
CA PRO A 150 16.07 3.50 9.04
C PRO A 150 15.35 2.40 9.82
N ILE A 151 14.91 1.35 9.11
CA ILE A 151 14.45 0.09 9.70
C ILE A 151 15.13 -1.05 8.97
N ASP A 152 15.33 -2.16 9.68
CA ASP A 152 15.99 -3.33 9.11
C ASP A 152 15.16 -4.01 8.00
N ASP A 153 15.85 -4.65 7.06
CA ASP A 153 15.24 -5.37 5.94
C ASP A 153 14.34 -6.54 6.41
N CYS A 154 14.53 -7.07 7.62
CA CYS A 154 13.65 -8.09 8.21
C CYS A 154 12.19 -7.66 8.31
N TYR A 155 11.91 -6.35 8.35
CA TYR A 155 10.56 -5.79 8.42
C TYR A 155 9.82 -5.76 7.08
N PHE A 156 10.53 -5.87 5.96
CA PHE A 156 9.89 -5.91 4.65
C PHE A 156 9.21 -7.26 4.42
N ASN A 157 9.70 -8.33 5.09
CA ASN A 157 9.15 -9.68 4.97
C ASN A 157 9.03 -10.14 3.50
N ILE A 158 10.02 -9.74 2.67
CA ILE A 158 10.22 -10.22 1.30
C ILE A 158 11.30 -11.30 1.34
N THR A 159 11.04 -12.45 0.75
CA THR A 159 12.05 -13.51 0.59
C THR A 159 12.97 -13.23 -0.60
N ASP A 160 14.20 -13.72 -0.56
CA ASP A 160 15.14 -13.60 -1.70
C ASP A 160 14.51 -14.15 -3.00
N ALA A 161 13.76 -15.25 -2.91
CA ALA A 161 13.04 -15.84 -4.04
C ALA A 161 11.89 -14.95 -4.57
N GLU A 162 11.29 -14.10 -3.74
CA GLU A 162 10.32 -13.08 -4.19
C GLU A 162 11.03 -11.92 -4.87
N VAL A 163 12.16 -11.47 -4.32
CA VAL A 163 13.02 -10.47 -4.96
C VAL A 163 13.44 -10.97 -6.34
N ASP A 164 14.02 -12.16 -6.45
CA ASP A 164 14.49 -12.73 -7.73
C ASP A 164 13.38 -12.85 -8.78
N ARG A 165 12.17 -13.28 -8.37
CA ARG A 165 11.01 -13.37 -9.25
C ARG A 165 10.53 -12.00 -9.71
N MET A 166 10.49 -11.04 -8.80
CA MET A 166 10.14 -9.65 -9.09
C MET A 166 11.15 -9.05 -10.08
N GLU A 167 12.46 -9.15 -9.80
CA GLU A 167 13.50 -8.62 -10.67
C GLU A 167 13.47 -9.24 -12.07
N SER A 168 13.31 -10.57 -12.12
CA SER A 168 13.19 -11.31 -13.39
C SER A 168 11.96 -10.89 -14.19
N SER A 169 10.83 -10.62 -13.52
CA SER A 169 9.61 -10.13 -14.13
C SER A 169 9.80 -8.73 -14.71
N VAL A 170 10.36 -7.81 -13.90
CA VAL A 170 10.62 -6.43 -14.33
C VAL A 170 11.61 -6.38 -15.50
N ALA A 171 12.63 -7.24 -15.50
CA ALA A 171 13.54 -7.33 -16.63
C ALA A 171 12.86 -7.80 -17.92
N LYS A 172 12.01 -8.83 -17.86
CA LYS A 172 11.22 -9.27 -19.02
C LYS A 172 10.31 -8.18 -19.54
N GLN A 173 9.73 -7.38 -18.64
CA GLN A 173 8.87 -6.26 -18.99
C GLN A 173 9.63 -5.18 -19.78
N ILE A 174 10.82 -4.79 -19.35
CA ILE A 174 11.66 -3.81 -20.05
C ILE A 174 12.13 -4.37 -21.40
N VAL A 175 12.61 -5.61 -21.44
CA VAL A 175 13.02 -6.29 -22.68
C VAL A 175 11.88 -6.33 -23.69
N SER A 176 10.66 -6.68 -23.26
CA SER A 176 9.49 -6.74 -24.14
C SER A 176 9.18 -5.38 -24.79
N VAL A 177 9.31 -4.27 -24.05
CA VAL A 177 9.05 -2.94 -24.63
C VAL A 177 10.15 -2.54 -25.61
N ILE A 178 11.41 -2.90 -25.33
CA ILE A 178 12.55 -2.69 -26.24
C ILE A 178 12.35 -3.51 -27.52
N ALA A 179 11.99 -4.78 -27.43
CA ALA A 179 11.73 -5.63 -28.61
C ALA A 179 10.59 -5.08 -29.48
N LEU A 180 9.49 -4.63 -28.84
CA LEU A 180 8.39 -3.95 -29.55
C LEU A 180 8.83 -2.63 -30.19
N ALA A 181 9.83 -1.95 -29.61
CA ALA A 181 10.37 -0.72 -30.15
C ALA A 181 11.26 -0.94 -31.37
N PHE A 182 12.12 -1.95 -31.38
CA PHE A 182 13.12 -2.15 -32.44
C PHE A 182 12.73 -3.19 -33.52
N GLY A 183 11.63 -3.93 -33.34
CA GLY A 183 11.26 -5.06 -34.21
C GLY A 183 12.13 -6.30 -33.93
N GLU A 184 11.64 -7.50 -34.26
CA GLU A 184 12.30 -8.79 -33.96
C GLU A 184 13.69 -9.01 -34.61
N GLU A 185 14.22 -8.03 -35.36
CA GLU A 185 15.43 -8.18 -36.18
C GLU A 185 16.77 -8.16 -35.40
N SER A 186 16.77 -7.86 -34.09
CA SER A 186 18.00 -7.71 -33.28
C SER A 186 18.16 -8.77 -32.16
N GLY A 187 17.72 -10.00 -32.40
CA GLY A 187 17.71 -11.08 -31.41
C GLY A 187 19.09 -11.45 -30.81
N GLY A 188 19.15 -11.51 -29.47
CA GLY A 188 20.24 -12.10 -28.67
C GLY A 188 21.12 -11.11 -27.89
N ARG A 189 21.80 -10.17 -28.57
CA ARG A 189 22.72 -9.20 -27.91
C ARG A 189 22.00 -8.03 -27.23
N ASP A 190 20.81 -7.68 -27.68
CA ASP A 190 20.03 -6.58 -27.10
C ASP A 190 19.30 -7.01 -25.83
N ASP A 191 18.88 -8.27 -25.75
CA ASP A 191 18.23 -8.85 -24.57
C ASP A 191 19.18 -8.94 -23.37
N GLU A 192 20.43 -9.39 -23.57
CA GLU A 192 21.43 -9.42 -22.50
C GLU A 192 21.79 -8.01 -22.00
N ARG A 193 21.86 -7.02 -22.91
CA ARG A 193 22.13 -5.62 -22.56
C ARG A 193 20.96 -5.00 -21.80
N ALA A 194 19.73 -5.26 -22.23
CA ALA A 194 18.50 -4.81 -21.57
C ALA A 194 18.32 -5.46 -20.19
N MET A 195 18.63 -6.75 -20.06
CA MET A 195 18.64 -7.47 -18.78
C MET A 195 19.66 -6.87 -17.81
N ARG A 196 20.89 -6.59 -18.28
CA ARG A 196 21.93 -5.93 -17.45
C ARG A 196 21.52 -4.51 -17.04
N PHE A 197 20.96 -3.73 -17.96
CA PHE A 197 20.44 -2.39 -17.67
C PHE A 197 19.32 -2.45 -16.62
N THR A 198 18.42 -3.42 -16.72
CA THR A 198 17.34 -3.59 -15.74
C THR A 198 17.86 -3.95 -14.35
N ARG A 199 18.83 -4.87 -14.25
CA ARG A 199 19.46 -5.18 -12.96
C ARG A 199 20.14 -3.96 -12.35
N GLN A 200 20.85 -3.19 -13.17
CA GLN A 200 21.48 -1.95 -12.72
C GLN A 200 20.41 -0.97 -12.19
N LEU A 201 19.32 -0.76 -12.94
CA LEU A 201 18.17 0.03 -12.52
C LEU A 201 17.65 -0.44 -11.15
N LEU A 202 17.29 -1.72 -11.01
CA LEU A 202 16.69 -2.30 -9.81
C LEU A 202 17.62 -2.23 -8.58
N SER A 203 18.91 -2.50 -8.76
CA SER A 203 19.92 -2.42 -7.70
C SER A 203 20.13 -1.03 -7.13
N GLY A 204 19.64 0.02 -7.81
CA GLY A 204 19.85 1.41 -7.37
C GLY A 204 21.26 1.92 -7.64
N ASP A 205 22.09 1.16 -8.37
CA ASP A 205 23.35 1.65 -8.92
C ASP A 205 23.06 2.72 -10.00
N LEU A 206 23.15 3.99 -9.59
CA LEU A 206 22.93 5.14 -10.45
C LEU A 206 24.22 5.64 -11.13
N ASP A 207 25.29 4.84 -11.16
CA ASP A 207 26.55 5.22 -11.78
C ASP A 207 26.64 4.90 -13.28
N GLY A 208 27.69 5.42 -13.92
CA GLY A 208 28.04 5.13 -15.31
C GLY A 208 26.90 5.40 -16.29
N ARG A 209 26.23 4.32 -16.75
CA ARG A 209 25.14 4.37 -17.73
C ARG A 209 23.91 5.12 -17.22
N MET A 210 23.60 5.06 -15.93
CA MET A 210 22.48 5.79 -15.35
C MET A 210 22.75 7.30 -15.32
N GLN A 211 23.99 7.72 -15.06
CA GLN A 211 24.37 9.13 -15.20
C GLN A 211 24.32 9.60 -16.66
N ALA A 212 24.69 8.75 -17.62
CA ALA A 212 24.54 9.07 -19.03
C ALA A 212 23.06 9.24 -19.42
N LEU A 213 22.19 8.34 -18.97
CA LEU A 213 20.74 8.44 -19.15
C LEU A 213 20.19 9.73 -18.54
N ARG A 214 20.56 10.05 -17.30
CA ARG A 214 20.16 11.29 -16.64
C ARG A 214 20.52 12.52 -17.44
N ARG A 215 21.77 12.59 -17.93
CA ARG A 215 22.25 13.71 -18.76
C ARG A 215 21.48 13.80 -20.08
N SER A 216 21.18 12.66 -20.70
CA SER A 216 20.40 12.64 -21.95
C SER A 216 18.95 13.10 -21.77
N LEU A 217 18.40 12.91 -20.57
CA LEU A 217 17.04 13.34 -20.20
C LEU A 217 17.01 14.77 -19.65
N ASP A 218 18.14 15.46 -19.53
CA ASP A 218 18.25 16.79 -18.92
C ASP A 218 17.52 16.87 -17.55
N MET A 219 17.87 15.95 -16.66
CA MET A 219 17.32 15.88 -15.30
C MET A 219 18.40 16.21 -14.28
N THR A 220 18.01 16.96 -13.25
CA THR A 220 18.83 17.12 -12.04
C THR A 220 19.00 15.76 -11.34
N GLU A 221 19.99 15.67 -10.45
CA GLU A 221 20.21 14.43 -9.70
C GLU A 221 19.00 14.07 -8.82
N ILE A 222 18.37 15.07 -8.20
CA ILE A 222 17.19 14.90 -7.34
C ILE A 222 15.99 14.41 -8.15
N GLU A 223 15.70 15.07 -9.29
CA GLU A 223 14.60 14.66 -10.17
C GLU A 223 14.80 13.25 -10.70
N PHE A 224 16.04 12.90 -11.08
CA PHE A 224 16.34 11.59 -11.62
C PHE A 224 16.23 10.50 -10.56
N LYS A 225 16.80 10.70 -9.37
CA LYS A 225 16.64 9.77 -8.24
C LYS A 225 15.16 9.52 -7.92
N SER A 226 14.38 10.59 -7.80
CA SER A 226 12.93 10.52 -7.55
C SER A 226 12.18 9.81 -8.68
N GLY A 227 12.50 10.12 -9.94
CA GLY A 227 11.85 9.52 -11.10
C GLY A 227 12.19 8.05 -11.28
N ILE A 228 13.45 7.65 -11.07
CA ILE A 228 13.87 6.24 -11.06
C ILE A 228 13.14 5.48 -9.96
N PHE A 229 13.01 6.05 -8.76
CA PHE A 229 12.23 5.45 -7.70
C PHE A 229 10.77 5.20 -8.13
N GLY A 230 10.07 6.24 -8.58
CA GLY A 230 8.69 6.11 -9.03
C GLY A 230 8.54 5.08 -10.16
N TRP A 231 9.52 5.01 -11.06
CA TRP A 231 9.52 4.04 -12.16
C TRP A 231 9.69 2.60 -11.68
N LYS A 232 10.61 2.32 -10.75
CA LYS A 232 10.72 1.00 -10.11
C LYS A 232 9.39 0.58 -9.50
N GLY A 233 8.74 1.50 -8.81
CA GLY A 233 7.44 1.27 -8.21
C GLY A 233 6.33 0.93 -9.22
N VAL A 234 6.28 1.62 -10.36
CA VAL A 234 5.35 1.30 -11.44
C VAL A 234 5.61 -0.10 -12.01
N LEU A 235 6.88 -0.46 -12.23
CA LEU A 235 7.27 -1.79 -12.73
C LEU A 235 6.91 -2.91 -11.75
N TYR A 236 7.13 -2.67 -10.45
CA TYR A 236 6.73 -3.57 -9.38
C TYR A 236 5.21 -3.78 -9.38
N TYR A 237 4.42 -2.72 -9.41
CA TYR A 237 2.96 -2.85 -9.40
C TYR A 237 2.40 -3.48 -10.67
N ARG A 238 3.04 -3.27 -11.83
CA ARG A 238 2.67 -4.00 -13.05
C ARG A 238 2.81 -5.51 -12.88
N TRP A 239 3.86 -5.96 -12.19
CA TRP A 239 4.00 -7.38 -11.86
C TRP A 239 2.86 -7.85 -10.95
N CYS A 240 2.59 -7.14 -9.84
CA CYS A 240 1.51 -7.47 -8.91
C CYS A 240 0.11 -7.46 -9.56
N MET A 241 -0.12 -6.61 -10.56
CA MET A 241 -1.38 -6.57 -11.32
C MET A 241 -1.66 -7.92 -12.01
N SER A 242 -0.64 -8.60 -12.54
CA SER A 242 -0.85 -9.88 -13.24
C SER A 242 -1.52 -10.93 -12.34
N GLU A 243 -1.14 -10.98 -11.07
CA GLU A 243 -1.74 -11.86 -10.06
C GLU A 243 -3.13 -11.36 -9.63
N ALA A 244 -3.27 -10.05 -9.41
CA ALA A 244 -4.52 -9.43 -8.98
C ALA A 244 -5.68 -9.61 -9.99
N LEU A 245 -5.39 -9.62 -11.29
CA LEU A 245 -6.41 -9.76 -12.33
C LEU A 245 -7.18 -11.08 -12.24
N GLY A 246 -6.47 -12.18 -11.97
CA GLY A 246 -7.09 -13.51 -11.84
C GLY A 246 -8.05 -13.57 -10.65
N ALA A 247 -7.58 -13.11 -9.49
CA ALA A 247 -8.37 -13.03 -8.27
C ALA A 247 -9.60 -12.13 -8.46
N LEU A 248 -9.42 -10.98 -9.10
CA LEU A 248 -10.50 -10.03 -9.38
C LEU A 248 -11.59 -10.61 -10.29
N LYS A 249 -11.21 -11.27 -11.39
CA LYS A 249 -12.16 -11.93 -12.29
C LYS A 249 -12.97 -13.00 -11.56
N SER A 250 -12.29 -13.83 -10.77
CA SER A 250 -12.94 -14.86 -9.95
C SER A 250 -13.92 -14.24 -8.95
N PHE A 251 -13.50 -13.19 -8.25
CA PHE A 251 -14.35 -12.46 -7.30
C PHE A 251 -15.61 -11.89 -7.95
N ILE A 252 -15.49 -11.19 -9.09
CA ILE A 252 -16.66 -10.60 -9.77
C ILE A 252 -17.69 -11.69 -10.15
N THR A 253 -17.22 -12.84 -10.63
CA THR A 253 -18.09 -13.97 -10.97
C THR A 253 -18.82 -14.51 -9.73
N GLN A 254 -18.08 -14.71 -8.64
CA GLN A 254 -18.64 -15.22 -7.38
C GLN A 254 -19.61 -14.22 -6.73
N LEU A 255 -19.29 -12.92 -6.75
CA LEU A 255 -20.15 -11.87 -6.21
C LEU A 255 -21.50 -11.81 -6.94
N LYS A 256 -21.50 -11.96 -8.27
CA LYS A 256 -22.72 -12.03 -9.08
C LYS A 256 -23.57 -13.26 -8.75
N ALA A 257 -22.92 -14.40 -8.55
CA ALA A 257 -23.56 -15.67 -8.25
C ALA A 257 -23.99 -15.82 -6.78
N ALA A 258 -23.55 -14.92 -5.89
CA ALA A 258 -23.81 -15.02 -4.46
C ALA A 258 -25.32 -15.05 -4.15
N SER A 259 -25.77 -16.15 -3.56
CA SER A 259 -27.13 -16.34 -3.09
C SER A 259 -27.33 -15.63 -1.75
N ILE A 260 -28.37 -14.81 -1.66
CA ILE A 260 -28.73 -14.06 -0.45
C ILE A 260 -30.13 -14.47 -0.02
N VAL A 261 -30.25 -14.92 1.23
CA VAL A 261 -31.51 -15.42 1.81
C VAL A 261 -32.01 -14.52 2.94
N GLY A 262 -33.32 -14.51 3.13
CA GLY A 262 -33.97 -13.76 4.21
C GLY A 262 -33.99 -12.24 4.02
N ALA A 263 -33.83 -11.75 2.78
CA ALA A 263 -33.95 -10.33 2.45
C ALA A 263 -35.41 -9.98 2.11
N SER A 264 -35.89 -8.85 2.61
CA SER A 264 -37.10 -8.20 2.12
C SER A 264 -36.92 -7.71 0.67
N ALA A 265 -38.02 -7.36 -0.01
CA ALA A 265 -37.96 -6.81 -1.37
C ALA A 265 -37.11 -5.53 -1.45
N GLN A 266 -37.20 -4.67 -0.42
CA GLN A 266 -36.41 -3.44 -0.31
C GLN A 266 -34.92 -3.75 -0.13
N GLU A 267 -34.57 -4.62 0.82
CA GLU A 267 -33.17 -5.02 1.04
C GLU A 267 -32.59 -5.70 -0.20
N HIS A 268 -33.38 -6.49 -0.94
CA HIS A 268 -32.92 -7.10 -2.18
C HIS A 268 -32.53 -6.04 -3.22
N HIS A 269 -33.33 -4.98 -3.38
CA HIS A 269 -33.01 -3.87 -4.28
C HIS A 269 -31.73 -3.14 -3.86
N GLU A 270 -31.56 -2.87 -2.57
CA GLU A 270 -30.35 -2.24 -2.01
C GLU A 270 -29.10 -3.10 -2.23
N LEU A 271 -29.19 -4.41 -1.97
CA LEU A 271 -28.11 -5.36 -2.19
C LEU A 271 -27.70 -5.45 -3.66
N GLN A 272 -28.66 -5.46 -4.60
CA GLN A 272 -28.35 -5.43 -6.03
C GLN A 272 -27.70 -4.12 -6.46
N HIS A 273 -28.13 -2.99 -5.88
CA HIS A 273 -27.49 -1.70 -6.11
C HIS A 273 -26.02 -1.72 -5.65
N MET A 274 -25.76 -2.12 -4.40
CA MET A 274 -24.39 -2.21 -3.87
C MET A 274 -23.53 -3.18 -4.69
N ARG A 275 -24.07 -4.34 -5.08
CA ARG A 275 -23.38 -5.30 -5.94
C ARG A 275 -22.93 -4.66 -7.26
N ARG A 276 -23.81 -3.89 -7.91
CA ARG A 276 -23.48 -3.18 -9.15
C ARG A 276 -22.39 -2.13 -8.90
N THR A 277 -22.55 -1.31 -7.86
CA THR A 277 -21.54 -0.31 -7.46
C THR A 277 -20.16 -0.94 -7.23
N ILE A 278 -20.08 -2.04 -6.48
CA ILE A 278 -18.81 -2.75 -6.23
C ILE A 278 -18.15 -3.16 -7.54
N ILE A 279 -18.92 -3.77 -8.46
CA ILE A 279 -18.40 -4.23 -9.75
C ILE A 279 -17.91 -3.06 -10.61
N ASP A 280 -18.70 -2.00 -10.70
CA ASP A 280 -18.41 -0.86 -11.57
C ASP A 280 -17.22 -0.04 -11.06
N GLU A 281 -17.17 0.25 -9.76
CA GLU A 281 -16.04 0.97 -9.14
C GLU A 281 -14.74 0.16 -9.18
N THR A 282 -14.81 -1.16 -8.98
CA THR A 282 -13.61 -2.01 -9.08
C THR A 282 -13.09 -2.05 -10.52
N ARG A 283 -13.99 -2.11 -11.51
CA ARG A 283 -13.62 -2.00 -12.93
C ARG A 283 -13.03 -0.64 -13.28
N HIS A 284 -13.58 0.44 -12.72
CA HIS A 284 -13.05 1.78 -12.92
C HIS A 284 -11.63 1.90 -12.39
N ARG A 285 -11.37 1.44 -11.16
CA ARG A 285 -10.02 1.37 -10.58
C ARG A 285 -9.07 0.49 -11.40
N TRP A 286 -9.54 -0.66 -11.87
CA TRP A 286 -8.74 -1.51 -12.76
C TRP A 286 -8.36 -0.79 -14.06
N LYS A 287 -9.30 -0.04 -14.66
CA LYS A 287 -9.05 0.75 -15.86
C LYS A 287 -8.03 1.89 -15.61
N SER A 288 -8.08 2.52 -14.45
CA SER A 288 -7.09 3.52 -14.04
C SER A 288 -5.68 2.92 -13.96
N LEU A 289 -5.55 1.73 -13.35
CA LEU A 289 -4.28 0.99 -13.30
C LEU A 289 -3.74 0.70 -14.71
N THR A 290 -4.56 0.11 -15.59
CA THR A 290 -4.13 -0.23 -16.95
C THR A 290 -3.75 1.02 -17.74
N SER A 291 -4.47 2.14 -17.57
CA SER A 291 -4.15 3.40 -18.26
C SER A 291 -2.74 3.91 -17.95
N VAL A 292 -2.24 3.74 -16.73
CA VAL A 292 -0.87 4.13 -16.36
C VAL A 292 0.15 3.22 -17.02
N MET A 293 -0.14 1.91 -17.08
CA MET A 293 0.74 0.93 -17.74
C MET A 293 0.80 1.16 -19.26
N ASP A 294 -0.34 1.45 -19.89
CA ASP A 294 -0.41 1.77 -21.32
C ASP A 294 0.33 3.09 -21.63
N GLU A 295 0.24 4.09 -20.76
CA GLU A 295 1.02 5.33 -20.89
C GLU A 295 2.51 5.05 -20.81
N TYR A 296 2.96 4.27 -19.82
CA TYR A 296 4.35 3.86 -19.66
C TYR A 296 4.87 3.13 -20.90
N GLU A 297 4.18 2.08 -21.36
CA GLU A 297 4.60 1.29 -22.52
C GLU A 297 4.75 2.15 -23.77
N ARG A 298 3.80 3.07 -23.98
CA ARG A 298 3.81 4.01 -25.11
C ARG A 298 4.99 4.99 -25.04
N VAL A 299 5.20 5.67 -23.91
CA VAL A 299 6.25 6.70 -23.80
C VAL A 299 7.65 6.08 -23.77
N PHE A 300 7.81 4.94 -23.09
CA PHE A 300 9.08 4.24 -23.04
C PHE A 300 9.44 3.60 -24.39
N GLY A 301 8.47 3.00 -25.10
CA GLY A 301 8.69 2.46 -26.44
C GLY A 301 9.12 3.52 -27.45
N ARG A 302 8.50 4.71 -27.43
CA ARG A 302 8.91 5.85 -28.27
C ARG A 302 10.30 6.38 -27.90
N PHE A 303 10.64 6.41 -26.62
CA PHE A 303 11.99 6.75 -26.15
C PHE A 303 13.03 5.75 -26.66
N CYS A 304 12.76 4.44 -26.59
CA CYS A 304 13.65 3.41 -27.11
C CYS A 304 13.94 3.60 -28.61
N ARG A 305 12.94 3.98 -29.43
CA ARG A 305 13.13 4.30 -30.86
C ARG A 305 13.82 5.64 -31.13
N GLY A 306 14.17 6.41 -30.09
CA GLY A 306 14.74 7.75 -30.25
C GLY A 306 13.73 8.82 -30.71
N GLU A 307 12.44 8.53 -30.65
CA GLU A 307 11.37 9.41 -31.17
C GLU A 307 10.94 10.49 -30.17
N ASP A 308 11.01 10.22 -28.86
CA ASP A 308 10.44 11.10 -27.83
C ASP A 308 11.15 11.01 -26.47
N VAL A 309 12.26 11.73 -26.33
CA VAL A 309 13.00 11.85 -25.07
C VAL A 309 12.20 12.61 -24.01
N ASN A 310 11.50 13.67 -24.43
CA ASN A 310 10.71 14.51 -23.52
C ASN A 310 9.51 13.75 -22.95
N GLY A 311 8.89 12.86 -23.71
CA GLY A 311 7.81 11.99 -23.26
C GLY A 311 8.23 11.11 -22.07
N PHE A 312 9.37 10.42 -22.19
CA PHE A 312 9.86 9.57 -21.10
C PHE A 312 10.38 10.39 -19.92
N ARG A 313 11.05 11.52 -20.14
CA ARG A 313 11.42 12.48 -19.09
C ARG A 313 10.19 12.93 -18.28
N ASN A 314 9.14 13.36 -18.96
CA ASN A 314 7.89 13.80 -18.32
C ASN A 314 7.20 12.67 -17.55
N PHE A 315 7.29 11.44 -18.05
CA PHE A 315 6.81 10.27 -17.31
C PHE A 315 7.62 10.07 -16.02
N LEU A 316 8.95 10.08 -16.07
CA LEU A 316 9.79 9.93 -14.88
C LEU A 316 9.52 11.02 -13.84
N LEU A 317 9.33 12.28 -14.26
CA LEU A 317 8.97 13.37 -13.35
C LEU A 317 7.61 13.17 -12.66
N LYS A 318 6.67 12.48 -13.31
CA LYS A 318 5.35 12.14 -12.76
C LYS A 318 5.32 10.81 -12.00
N ALA A 319 6.30 9.94 -12.22
CA ALA A 319 6.32 8.57 -11.73
C ALA A 319 6.12 8.46 -10.20
N PRO A 320 6.68 9.33 -9.34
CA PRO A 320 6.40 9.28 -7.90
C PRO A 320 4.92 9.44 -7.54
N THR A 321 4.21 10.33 -8.23
CA THR A 321 2.78 10.54 -8.02
C THR A 321 1.98 9.36 -8.59
N LEU A 322 2.32 8.91 -9.81
CA LEU A 322 1.67 7.76 -10.43
C LEU A 322 1.84 6.50 -9.58
N PHE A 323 3.01 6.29 -9.01
CA PHE A 323 3.31 5.19 -8.10
C PHE A 323 2.33 5.17 -6.92
N TYR A 324 2.08 6.31 -6.29
CA TYR A 324 1.12 6.41 -5.19
C TYR A 324 -0.30 6.03 -5.63
N ASP A 325 -0.77 6.59 -6.75
CA ASP A 325 -2.11 6.34 -7.27
C ASP A 325 -2.30 4.88 -7.67
N VAL A 326 -1.31 4.29 -8.34
CA VAL A 326 -1.29 2.87 -8.72
C VAL A 326 -1.28 1.98 -7.49
N GLY A 327 -0.46 2.27 -6.49
CA GLY A 327 -0.42 1.50 -5.24
C GLY A 327 -1.74 1.53 -4.48
N SER A 328 -2.39 2.70 -4.42
CA SER A 328 -3.72 2.87 -3.84
C SER A 328 -4.80 2.10 -4.60
N ASP A 329 -4.73 2.12 -5.94
CA ASP A 329 -5.64 1.35 -6.77
C ASP A 329 -5.48 -0.15 -6.57
N LEU A 330 -4.25 -0.61 -6.68
CA LEU A 330 -3.90 -2.02 -6.53
C LEU A 330 -4.26 -2.57 -5.15
N SER A 331 -3.98 -1.81 -4.09
CA SER A 331 -4.32 -2.18 -2.71
C SER A 331 -5.79 -2.52 -2.53
N VAL A 332 -6.70 -1.73 -3.11
CA VAL A 332 -8.14 -1.98 -3.02
C VAL A 332 -8.57 -3.17 -3.89
N VAL A 333 -8.13 -3.22 -5.15
CA VAL A 333 -8.55 -4.27 -6.09
C VAL A 333 -7.98 -5.64 -5.73
N SER A 334 -6.89 -5.69 -4.95
CA SER A 334 -6.37 -6.93 -4.36
C SER A 334 -7.05 -7.27 -3.03
N HIS A 335 -7.35 -6.27 -2.20
CA HIS A 335 -7.94 -6.51 -0.87
C HIS A 335 -9.33 -7.16 -0.93
N ILE A 336 -10.22 -6.66 -1.78
CA ILE A 336 -11.61 -7.13 -1.81
C ILE A 336 -11.70 -8.60 -2.25
N PRO A 337 -11.07 -9.03 -3.36
CA PRO A 337 -11.01 -10.45 -3.72
C PRO A 337 -10.35 -11.31 -2.65
N GLY A 338 -9.27 -10.82 -2.02
CA GLY A 338 -8.58 -11.54 -0.95
C GLY A 338 -9.48 -11.77 0.26
N TYR A 339 -10.17 -10.73 0.73
CA TYR A 339 -11.12 -10.82 1.83
C TYR A 339 -12.31 -11.72 1.48
N TRP A 340 -12.86 -11.60 0.26
CA TRP A 340 -13.93 -12.46 -0.21
C TRP A 340 -13.51 -13.94 -0.23
N SER A 341 -12.31 -14.25 -0.73
CA SER A 341 -11.79 -15.62 -0.74
C SER A 341 -11.64 -16.18 0.67
N TYR A 342 -11.08 -15.39 1.59
CA TYR A 342 -10.97 -15.74 3.01
C TYR A 342 -12.33 -16.02 3.63
N TRP A 343 -13.30 -15.11 3.45
CA TRP A 343 -14.66 -15.27 3.96
C TRP A 343 -15.36 -16.50 3.35
N ALA A 344 -15.26 -16.68 2.03
CA ALA A 344 -15.90 -17.78 1.31
C ALA A 344 -15.38 -19.15 1.77
N ARG A 345 -14.08 -19.25 2.10
CA ARG A 345 -13.50 -20.48 2.68
C ARG A 345 -14.06 -20.82 4.06
N GLN A 346 -14.55 -19.83 4.81
CA GLN A 346 -15.17 -20.04 6.12
C GLN A 346 -16.68 -20.25 6.04
N ASN A 347 -17.32 -19.78 4.97
CA ASN A 347 -18.76 -19.96 4.78
C ASN A 347 -19.08 -21.32 4.13
N THR A 348 -19.29 -22.34 4.96
CA THR A 348 -19.68 -23.69 4.51
C THR A 348 -21.12 -23.80 4.04
N LYS A 349 -21.96 -22.79 4.27
CA LYS A 349 -23.41 -22.83 3.99
C LYS A 349 -23.76 -22.54 2.53
N GLY A 350 -22.88 -21.89 1.78
CA GLY A 350 -23.09 -21.56 0.36
C GLY A 350 -24.08 -20.41 0.09
N PHE A 351 -24.57 -19.73 1.14
CA PHE A 351 -25.42 -18.54 1.01
C PHE A 351 -25.06 -17.49 2.06
N LEU A 352 -25.49 -16.25 1.82
CA LEU A 352 -25.38 -15.11 2.73
C LEU A 352 -26.75 -14.80 3.35
N HIS A 353 -26.81 -14.55 4.65
CA HIS A 353 -28.00 -13.92 5.22
C HIS A 353 -28.04 -12.43 4.85
N ALA A 354 -29.22 -11.87 4.64
CA ALA A 354 -29.40 -10.47 4.23
C ALA A 354 -28.60 -9.47 5.08
N ARG A 355 -28.68 -9.57 6.41
CA ARG A 355 -27.92 -8.70 7.33
C ARG A 355 -26.41 -8.79 7.13
N GLU A 356 -25.89 -10.00 6.93
CA GLU A 356 -24.46 -10.22 6.68
C GLU A 356 -24.05 -9.64 5.33
N ALA A 357 -24.85 -9.87 4.29
CA ALA A 357 -24.63 -9.31 2.96
C ALA A 357 -24.63 -7.77 2.98
N MET A 358 -25.55 -7.15 3.73
CA MET A 358 -25.61 -5.69 3.88
C MET A 358 -24.34 -5.14 4.51
N MET A 359 -23.85 -5.76 5.58
CA MET A 359 -22.59 -5.33 6.21
C MET A 359 -21.40 -5.52 5.28
N LEU A 360 -21.27 -6.71 4.66
CA LEU A 360 -20.16 -7.03 3.78
C LEU A 360 -20.12 -6.16 2.52
N PHE A 361 -21.27 -5.97 1.86
CA PHE A 361 -21.35 -5.18 0.63
C PHE A 361 -21.18 -3.68 0.93
N SER A 362 -21.63 -3.21 2.10
CA SER A 362 -21.34 -1.85 2.55
C SER A 362 -19.84 -1.62 2.75
N ASP A 363 -19.15 -2.54 3.44
CA ASP A 363 -17.69 -2.46 3.65
C ASP A 363 -16.92 -2.49 2.31
N PHE A 364 -17.35 -3.31 1.35
CA PHE A 364 -16.77 -3.33 0.01
C PHE A 364 -17.05 -2.03 -0.76
N THR A 365 -18.27 -1.53 -0.71
CA THR A 365 -18.66 -0.27 -1.37
C THR A 365 -17.82 0.89 -0.84
N ALA A 366 -17.68 0.99 0.48
CA ALA A 366 -16.82 1.99 1.12
C ALA A 366 -15.35 1.83 0.70
N SER A 367 -14.87 0.59 0.53
CA SER A 367 -13.49 0.31 0.13
C SER A 367 -13.18 0.69 -1.32
N VAL A 368 -14.12 0.49 -2.25
CA VAL A 368 -13.92 0.79 -3.69
C VAL A 368 -14.12 2.25 -4.04
N THR A 369 -15.00 2.94 -3.31
CA THR A 369 -15.40 4.31 -3.64
C THR A 369 -14.21 5.25 -3.48
N ARG A 370 -13.77 5.88 -4.57
CA ARG A 370 -12.80 6.99 -4.51
C ARG A 370 -13.49 8.22 -3.95
N ILE A 371 -13.02 8.72 -2.80
CA ILE A 371 -13.33 10.09 -2.40
C ILE A 371 -12.24 10.96 -3.00
N ALA A 372 -12.55 11.61 -4.13
CA ALA A 372 -11.66 12.61 -4.69
C ALA A 372 -11.43 13.70 -3.62
N PRO A 373 -10.19 14.13 -3.35
CA PRO A 373 -9.95 15.27 -2.49
C PRO A 373 -10.63 16.51 -3.12
N GLY A 374 -11.77 16.91 -2.54
CA GLY A 374 -12.56 18.07 -2.99
C GLY A 374 -14.01 17.81 -3.41
N SER A 375 -14.50 16.55 -3.42
CA SER A 375 -15.90 16.24 -3.79
C SER A 375 -16.87 16.14 -2.60
N GLY A 376 -16.44 16.48 -1.39
CA GLY A 376 -17.36 16.67 -0.26
C GLY A 376 -18.09 18.00 -0.41
N ALA A 377 -19.42 17.96 -0.40
CA ALA A 377 -20.28 19.16 -0.35
C ALA A 377 -19.70 20.19 0.62
N ARG A 378 -19.50 21.43 0.15
CA ARG A 378 -19.02 22.56 0.93
C ARG A 378 -19.92 22.77 2.17
N PRO A 379 -19.38 22.78 3.39
CA PRO A 379 -19.77 23.79 4.36
C PRO A 379 -18.90 25.02 4.07
N GLU A 380 -19.54 26.18 3.96
CA GLU A 380 -18.85 27.46 3.90
C GLU A 380 -17.94 27.63 5.13
N ASP A 381 -16.62 27.52 4.96
CA ASP A 381 -15.67 28.39 5.66
C ASP A 381 -14.32 28.42 4.96
N GLY A 382 -13.67 29.57 5.03
CA GLY A 382 -12.56 29.99 4.17
C GLY A 382 -11.25 29.23 4.38
N ARG A 383 -10.53 29.10 3.26
CA ARG A 383 -9.06 28.96 3.15
C ARG A 383 -8.41 27.84 3.97
N ARG A 384 -8.19 26.69 3.32
CA ARG A 384 -6.93 25.94 3.35
C ARG A 384 -6.88 24.97 2.16
N ARG A 385 -6.15 25.33 1.11
CA ARG A 385 -5.68 24.35 0.12
C ARG A 385 -4.68 23.45 0.86
N MET A 386 -5.02 22.18 1.08
CA MET A 386 -4.04 21.20 1.51
C MET A 386 -3.12 20.91 0.31
N HIS A 387 -1.92 21.49 0.36
CA HIS A 387 -0.77 20.94 -0.37
C HIS A 387 -0.53 19.50 0.10
N SER A 388 0.05 18.67 -0.78
CA SER A 388 0.46 17.29 -0.50
C SER A 388 1.04 17.16 0.92
N PRO A 389 0.52 16.26 1.78
CA PRO A 389 0.88 16.25 3.20
C PRO A 389 2.18 15.48 3.49
N ILE A 390 2.96 15.12 2.47
CA ILE A 390 4.19 14.34 2.65
C ILE A 390 5.37 15.31 2.80
N PRO A 391 6.03 15.37 3.96
CA PRO A 391 7.32 16.03 4.07
C PRO A 391 8.32 15.32 3.16
N HIS A 392 9.06 16.08 2.36
CA HIS A 392 10.22 15.57 1.64
C HIS A 392 11.22 14.96 2.66
N PRO A 393 11.96 13.90 2.29
CA PRO A 393 13.03 13.38 3.13
C PRO A 393 13.97 14.52 3.49
N VAL A 394 14.18 14.75 4.79
CA VAL A 394 15.20 15.68 5.28
C VAL A 394 16.55 15.02 5.05
N VAL A 395 17.12 15.23 3.87
CA VAL A 395 18.53 14.93 3.62
C VAL A 395 19.32 15.98 4.38
N GLN A 396 19.85 15.63 5.55
CA GLN A 396 20.91 16.45 6.15
C GLN A 396 22.13 16.32 5.24
N ALA A 397 22.49 17.43 4.58
CA ALA A 397 23.80 17.55 3.97
C ALA A 397 24.83 17.41 5.09
N VAL A 398 25.55 16.29 5.10
CA VAL A 398 26.74 16.14 5.93
C VAL A 398 27.75 17.13 5.37
N SER A 399 27.89 18.28 6.05
CA SER A 399 29.02 19.17 5.84
C SER A 399 30.28 18.41 6.24
N ALA A 400 31.07 17.99 5.26
CA ALA A 400 32.43 17.53 5.50
C ALA A 400 33.21 18.68 6.16
N ALA A 401 33.85 18.39 7.28
CA ALA A 401 34.87 19.22 7.89
C ALA A 401 36.20 19.03 7.14
#